data_AF-A0A949MLL5-F1
#
_entry.id   AF-A0A949MLL5-F1
#
_cell.length_a   1.000
_cell.length_b   1.000
_cell.length_c   1.000
_cell.angle_alpha   90.00
_cell.angle_beta   90.00
_cell.angle_gamma   90.00
#
_symmetry.space_group_name_H-M   'P 1'
#
loop_
_entity.id
_entity.type
_entity.pdbx_description
1 polymer ?
#
loop_
_entity_poly.entity_id
_entity_poly.type
_entity_poly.pdbx_seq_one_letter_code
_entity_poly.pdbx_strand_id
1 'polypeptide(L)'
;SVLFERTQWAAPTPVVWAAIAYNAVGVFGFAQPAWFYLARTLPPVASTLSVMMIPVLGVFAGALVLGEVLHWQDFTAVALMVLAILTVLLPSRQTLATARSA
;
A
#
# COMPACT_ATOMS: atom_id res chain seq x y z
N SER A 1 26.19 4.36 -24.07
CA SER A 1 27.21 3.34 -23.73
C SER A 1 26.65 1.92 -23.80
N VAL A 2 25.88 1.55 -24.84
CA VAL A 2 25.29 0.19 -25.00
C VAL A 2 26.34 -0.93 -25.14
N LEU A 3 27.60 -0.55 -25.38
CA LEU A 3 28.74 -1.47 -25.49
C LEU A 3 29.30 -1.94 -24.14
N PHE A 4 29.09 -1.19 -23.04
CA PHE A 4 29.69 -1.51 -21.74
C PHE A 4 28.80 -2.42 -20.87
N GLU A 5 27.47 -2.38 -21.01
CA GLU A 5 26.58 -3.26 -20.24
C GLU A 5 26.40 -4.68 -20.82
N ARG A 6 26.93 -5.02 -22.01
CA ARG A 6 26.66 -6.31 -22.70
C ARG A 6 26.89 -7.57 -21.85
N THR A 7 27.86 -7.55 -20.93
CA THR A 7 28.15 -8.67 -20.04
C THR A 7 27.12 -8.85 -18.91
N GLN A 8 26.31 -7.84 -18.62
CA GLN A 8 25.22 -7.88 -17.65
C GLN A 8 23.84 -8.12 -18.29
N TRP A 9 23.78 -8.17 -19.63
CA TRP A 9 22.56 -8.55 -20.35
C TRP A 9 22.34 -10.06 -20.21
N ALA A 10 21.73 -10.45 -19.11
CA ALA A 10 21.23 -11.80 -18.91
C ALA A 10 19.82 -11.90 -19.50
N ALA A 11 19.56 -12.97 -20.25
CA ALA A 11 18.19 -13.33 -20.60
C ALA A 11 17.40 -13.57 -19.29
N PRO A 12 16.21 -12.97 -19.12
CA PRO A 12 15.45 -13.14 -17.89
C PRO A 12 15.13 -14.62 -17.67
N THR A 13 15.34 -15.09 -16.44
CA THR A 13 14.97 -16.46 -16.09
C THR A 13 13.44 -16.63 -16.13
N PRO A 14 12.91 -17.87 -16.21
CA PRO A 14 11.46 -18.10 -16.19
C PRO A 14 10.77 -17.47 -14.97
N VAL A 15 11.44 -17.41 -13.82
CA VAL A 15 10.94 -16.76 -12.60
C VAL A 15 10.82 -15.25 -12.79
N VAL A 16 11.81 -14.61 -13.43
CA VAL A 16 11.76 -13.18 -13.73
C VAL A 16 10.63 -12.89 -14.72
N TRP A 17 10.45 -13.73 -15.74
CA TRP A 17 9.32 -13.62 -16.66
C TRP A 17 7.97 -13.76 -15.95
N ALA A 18 7.85 -14.72 -15.04
CA ALA A 18 6.64 -14.89 -14.22
C ALA A 18 6.37 -13.66 -13.34
N ALA A 19 7.40 -13.09 -12.71
CA ALA A 19 7.27 -11.88 -11.91
C ALA A 19 6.84 -10.66 -12.75
N ILE A 20 7.37 -10.52 -13.96
CA ILE A 20 6.96 -9.50 -14.94
C ILE A 20 5.49 -9.68 -15.30
N ALA A 21 5.08 -10.91 -15.67
CA ALA A 21 3.70 -11.20 -16.04
C ALA A 21 2.72 -10.94 -14.89
N TYR A 22 3.08 -11.33 -13.67
CA TYR A 22 2.29 -11.07 -12.46
C TYR A 22 2.10 -9.57 -12.22
N ASN A 23 3.15 -8.77 -12.31
CA ASN A 23 3.03 -7.32 -12.15
C ASN A 23 2.20 -6.70 -13.28
N ALA A 24 2.44 -7.10 -14.53
CA ALA A 24 1.71 -6.60 -15.68
C ALA A 24 0.20 -6.86 -15.58
N VAL A 25 -0.20 -8.09 -15.27
CA VAL A 25 -1.61 -8.49 -15.26
C VAL A 25 -2.27 -8.21 -13.91
N GLY A 26 -1.64 -8.64 -12.81
CA GLY A 26 -2.19 -8.52 -11.47
C GLY A 26 -2.15 -7.08 -10.94
N VAL A 27 -0.97 -6.46 -10.94
CA VAL A 27 -0.81 -5.13 -10.36
C VAL A 27 -1.39 -4.06 -11.29
N PHE A 28 -0.91 -4.00 -12.54
CA PHE A 28 -1.35 -2.96 -13.47
C PHE A 28 -2.70 -3.26 -14.13
N GLY A 29 -2.93 -4.51 -14.53
CA GLY A 29 -4.17 -4.90 -15.21
C GLY A 29 -5.39 -4.94 -14.29
N PHE A 30 -5.22 -5.24 -13.01
CA PHE A 30 -6.34 -5.41 -12.07
C PHE A 30 -6.30 -4.45 -10.88
N ALA A 31 -5.24 -4.48 -10.06
CA ALA A 31 -5.22 -3.75 -8.79
C ALA A 31 -5.32 -2.23 -8.99
N GLN A 32 -4.60 -1.67 -9.98
CA GLN A 32 -4.65 -0.24 -10.30
C GLN A 32 -6.05 0.23 -10.72
N PRO A 33 -6.73 -0.38 -11.73
CA PRO A 33 -8.12 -0.05 -12.06
C PRO A 33 -9.09 -0.21 -10.89
N ALA A 34 -8.97 -1.29 -10.11
CA ALA A 34 -9.84 -1.53 -8.96
C ALA A 34 -9.70 -0.43 -7.90
N TRP A 35 -8.46 -0.01 -7.61
CA TRP A 35 -8.19 1.10 -6.70
C TRP A 35 -8.74 2.43 -7.25
N PHE A 36 -8.53 2.73 -8.53
CA PHE A 36 -9.09 3.93 -9.13
C PHE A 36 -10.62 3.96 -9.08
N TYR A 37 -11.27 2.81 -9.25
CA TYR A 37 -12.72 2.69 -9.12
C TYR A 37 -13.19 2.95 -7.68
N LEU A 38 -12.53 2.34 -6.68
CA LEU A 38 -12.83 2.57 -5.26
C LEU A 38 -12.56 4.02 -4.85
N ALA A 39 -11.42 4.59 -5.24
CA ALA A 39 -11.03 5.95 -4.91
C ALA A 39 -12.01 7.01 -5.47
N ARG A 40 -12.74 6.69 -6.55
CA ARG A 40 -13.77 7.56 -7.14
C ARG A 40 -15.15 7.42 -6.49
N THR A 41 -15.42 6.29 -5.83
CA THR A 41 -16.75 5.96 -5.28
C THR A 41 -16.86 6.16 -3.78
N LEU A 42 -15.73 6.17 -3.04
CA LEU A 42 -15.71 6.45 -1.60
C LEU A 42 -15.32 7.91 -1.28
N PRO A 43 -15.82 8.50 -0.19
CA PRO A 43 -15.45 9.85 0.25
C PRO A 43 -13.92 10.00 0.42
N PRO A 44 -13.32 11.19 0.19
CA PRO A 44 -11.86 11.41 0.17
C PRO A 44 -11.09 10.90 1.39
N VAL A 45 -11.75 10.81 2.54
CA VAL A 45 -11.21 10.25 3.79
C VAL A 45 -10.86 8.76 3.65
N ALA A 46 -11.55 7.99 2.81
CA ALA A 46 -11.26 6.58 2.59
C ALA A 46 -9.93 6.36 1.85
N SER A 47 -9.47 7.31 1.03
CA SER A 47 -8.24 7.16 0.23
C SER A 47 -6.99 7.28 1.10
N THR A 48 -6.93 8.29 1.99
CA THR A 48 -5.80 8.45 2.93
C THR A 48 -5.74 7.30 3.94
N LEU A 49 -6.91 6.83 4.39
CA LEU A 49 -7.04 5.70 5.30
C LEU A 49 -6.69 4.36 4.64
N SER A 50 -7.03 4.18 3.35
CA SER A 50 -6.66 2.98 2.57
C SER A 50 -5.15 2.84 2.41
N VAL A 51 -4.44 3.93 2.16
CA VAL A 51 -2.97 3.90 2.03
C VAL A 51 -2.30 3.55 3.36
N MET A 52 -2.86 4.01 4.48
CA MET A 52 -2.36 3.64 5.82
C MET A 52 -2.61 2.15 6.14
N MET A 53 -3.61 1.52 5.52
CA MET A 53 -3.90 0.09 5.67
C MET A 53 -2.97 -0.83 4.87
N ILE A 54 -2.32 -0.33 3.81
CA ILE A 54 -1.37 -1.11 2.98
C ILE A 54 -0.33 -1.84 3.84
N PRO A 55 0.41 -1.16 4.73
CA PRO A 55 1.44 -1.84 5.51
C PRO A 55 0.87 -2.84 6.55
N VAL A 56 -0.37 -2.67 7.03
CA VAL A 56 -1.00 -3.68 7.91
C VAL A 56 -1.35 -4.93 7.11
N LEU A 57 -1.98 -4.76 5.95
CA LEU A 57 -2.27 -5.87 5.03
C LEU A 57 -0.98 -6.53 4.52
N GLY A 58 0.09 -5.78 4.33
CA GLY A 58 1.40 -6.28 3.91
C GLY A 58 2.01 -7.26 4.91
N VAL A 59 1.96 -6.95 6.22
CA VAL A 59 2.46 -7.86 7.28
C VAL A 59 1.64 -9.15 7.34
N PHE A 60 0.31 -9.05 7.29
CA PHE A 60 -0.56 -10.24 7.29
C PHE A 60 -0.42 -11.08 6.02
N ALA A 61 -0.33 -10.44 4.85
CA ALA A 61 -0.12 -11.13 3.59
C ALA A 61 1.28 -11.78 3.52
N GLY A 62 2.33 -11.15 4.07
CA GLY A 62 3.66 -11.73 4.19
C GLY A 62 3.65 -12.99 5.08
N ALA A 63 3.03 -12.90 6.25
CA ALA A 63 2.88 -14.04 7.16
C ALA A 63 2.11 -15.21 6.50
N LEU A 64 1.00 -14.91 5.80
CA LEU A 64 0.11 -15.93 5.22
C LEU A 64 0.59 -16.51 3.88
N VAL A 65 1.12 -15.68 2.99
CA VAL A 65 1.47 -16.06 1.62
C VAL A 65 2.94 -16.54 1.53
N LEU A 66 3.86 -15.90 2.26
CA LEU A 66 5.26 -16.29 2.27
C LEU A 66 5.60 -17.26 3.42
N GLY A 67 4.71 -17.42 4.41
CA GLY A 67 4.94 -18.30 5.56
C GLY A 67 6.01 -17.77 6.52
N GLU A 68 6.26 -16.47 6.52
CA GLU A 68 7.28 -15.85 7.36
C GLU A 68 6.88 -15.93 8.84
N VAL A 69 7.85 -16.30 9.69
CA VAL A 69 7.66 -16.31 11.14
C VAL A 69 7.61 -14.86 11.60
N LEU A 70 6.43 -14.41 12.02
CA LEU A 70 6.19 -13.06 12.49
C LEU A 70 6.96 -12.82 13.78
N HIS A 71 7.86 -11.85 13.77
CA HIS A 71 8.65 -11.49 14.94
C HIS A 71 7.91 -10.45 15.78
N TRP A 72 8.34 -10.26 17.04
CA TRP A 72 7.70 -9.31 17.94
C TRP A 72 7.71 -7.87 17.40
N GLN A 73 8.70 -7.51 16.58
CA GLN A 73 8.80 -6.21 15.90
C GLN A 73 7.68 -5.97 14.88
N ASP A 74 7.20 -7.02 14.22
CA ASP A 74 6.13 -6.90 13.23
C ASP A 74 4.80 -6.58 13.93
N PHE A 75 4.57 -7.21 15.09
CA PHE A 75 3.40 -6.92 15.93
C PHE A 75 3.43 -5.49 16.48
N THR A 76 4.60 -4.99 16.92
CA THR A 76 4.71 -3.60 17.38
C THR A 76 4.55 -2.60 16.24
N ALA A 77 5.06 -2.90 15.05
CA ALA A 77 4.87 -2.07 13.85
C ALA A 77 3.38 -1.97 13.48
N VAL A 78 2.67 -3.10 13.43
CA VAL A 78 1.22 -3.13 13.18
C VAL A 78 0.47 -2.33 14.24
N ALA A 79 0.81 -2.50 15.52
CA ALA A 79 0.18 -1.76 16.61
C ALA A 79 0.37 -0.24 16.47
N LEU A 80 1.58 0.23 16.17
CA LEU A 80 1.87 1.64 15.95
C LEU A 80 1.11 2.22 14.75
N MET A 81 0.94 1.45 13.68
CA MET A 81 0.15 1.90 12.53
C MET A 81 -1.34 1.97 12.80
N VAL A 82 -1.88 0.98 13.53
CA VAL A 82 -3.28 1.04 13.99
C VAL A 82 -3.49 2.28 14.86
N LEU A 83 -2.56 2.57 15.79
CA LEU A 83 -2.61 3.78 16.61
C LEU A 83 -2.55 5.07 15.78
N ALA A 84 -1.71 5.13 14.75
CA ALA A 84 -1.63 6.28 13.85
C ALA A 84 -2.95 6.49 13.07
N ILE A 85 -3.53 5.41 12.54
CA ILE A 85 -4.83 5.42 11.84
C ILE A 85 -5.94 5.91 12.78
N LEU A 86 -6.00 5.38 14.00
CA LEU A 86 -6.97 5.80 15.01
C LEU A 86 -6.80 7.28 15.36
N THR A 87 -5.56 7.77 15.46
CA THR A 87 -5.28 9.19 15.74
C THR A 87 -5.76 10.10 14.60
N VAL A 88 -5.61 9.67 13.35
CA VAL A 88 -6.09 10.42 12.16
C VAL A 88 -7.62 10.41 12.06
N LEU A 89 -8.27 9.33 12.51
CA LEU A 89 -9.74 9.21 12.57
C LEU A 89 -10.38 10.02 13.70
N LEU A 90 -9.61 10.50 14.68
CA LEU A 90 -10.15 11.37 15.72
C LEU A 90 -10.75 12.62 15.05
N PRO A 91 -12.00 12.99 15.37
CA PRO A 91 -12.63 14.15 14.76
C PRO A 91 -11.76 15.37 15.03
N SER A 92 -11.23 15.98 13.96
CA SER A 92 -10.64 17.30 14.07
C SER A 92 -11.76 18.21 14.55
N ARG A 93 -11.63 18.73 15.77
CA ARG A 93 -12.49 19.80 16.27
C ARG A 93 -12.20 21.02 15.41
N GLN A 94 -12.80 21.07 14.22
CA GLN A 94 -12.85 22.29 13.42
C GLN A 94 -13.68 23.26 14.22
N THR A 95 -12.93 24.04 14.99
CA THR A 95 -13.24 25.29 15.64
C THR A 95 -14.48 25.94 15.04
N LEU A 96 -15.52 26.01 15.87
CA LEU A 96 -16.68 26.89 15.79
C LEU A 96 -16.24 28.38 15.73
N ALA A 97 -15.52 28.79 14.69
CA ALA A 97 -14.97 30.15 14.53
C ALA A 97 -15.50 30.89 13.30
N THR A 98 -16.32 30.26 12.45
CA THR A 98 -16.91 30.95 11.28
C THR A 98 -18.32 31.51 11.56
N ALA A 99 -18.90 31.22 12.74
CA ALA A 99 -20.22 31.74 13.14
C ALA A 99 -20.18 33.07 13.90
N ARG A 100 -18.99 33.67 14.12
CA ARG A 100 -18.83 34.99 14.77
C ARG A 100 -18.50 36.14 13.82
N SER A 101 -18.52 35.93 12.51
CA SER A 101 -18.72 37.00 11.53
C SER A 101 -20.21 37.08 11.19
N ALA A 102 -20.99 37.35 12.23
CA ALA A 102 -22.24 38.08 12.12
C ALA A 102 -21.92 39.53 11.71
#